data_AF-A0A1G8DY20-F1
#
_entry.id   AF-A0A1G8DY20-F1
#
_cell.length_a   1.000
_cell.length_b   1.000
_cell.length_c   1.000
_cell.angle_alpha   90.00
_cell.angle_beta   90.00
_cell.angle_gamma   90.00
#
_symmetry.space_group_name_H-M   'P 1'
#
loop_
_entity.id
_entity.type
_entity.pdbx_description
1 polymer ?
#
loop_
_entity_poly.entity_id
_entity_poly.type
_entity_poly.pdbx_seq_one_letter_code
_entity_poly.pdbx_strand_id
1 'polypeptide(L)'
;MMKNTFNPNQSIPLSVKIFSWILIVAGIFFFYVFTFNPGLCFPGASITDYSSQLGFSSTGVRILGSVVALLISVIFNKSQWLFITLVSRLTIEIGDIIVNVSSGGTMLNTIMIGTIAILEFWAIVKLYRIIKS
;
A
#
# COMPACT_ATOMS: atom_id res chain seq x y z
N MET A 1 28.71 -21.91 5.19
CA MET A 1 27.83 -21.13 6.08
C MET A 1 28.01 -19.65 5.74
N MET A 2 27.21 -19.13 4.82
CA MET A 2 27.29 -17.72 4.38
C MET A 2 26.72 -16.84 5.49
N LYS A 3 27.56 -16.06 6.16
CA LYS A 3 27.13 -14.99 7.08
C LYS A 3 26.49 -13.90 6.21
N ASN A 4 25.16 -13.94 6.05
CA ASN A 4 24.40 -12.79 5.58
C ASN A 4 24.46 -11.74 6.69
N THR A 5 25.48 -10.90 6.66
CA THR A 5 25.55 -9.70 7.49
C THR A 5 24.49 -8.74 7.00
N PHE A 6 23.27 -8.85 7.54
CA PHE A 6 22.25 -7.80 7.44
C PHE A 6 22.89 -6.50 7.89
N ASN A 7 22.99 -5.51 6.99
CA ASN A 7 23.58 -4.22 7.31
C ASN A 7 22.48 -3.27 7.81
N PRO A 8 22.32 -3.05 9.13
CA PRO A 8 21.16 -2.34 9.71
C PRO A 8 21.18 -0.82 9.47
N ASN A 9 22.21 -0.31 8.80
CA ASN A 9 22.46 1.12 8.59
C ASN A 9 22.41 1.57 7.13
N GLN A 10 21.97 0.70 6.20
CA GLN A 10 21.78 1.14 4.82
C GLN A 10 20.53 1.98 4.67
N SER A 11 20.75 3.20 4.17
CA SER A 11 19.73 4.19 3.86
C SER A 11 18.85 3.75 2.68
N ILE A 12 17.62 4.25 2.64
CA ILE A 12 16.68 3.96 1.57
C ILE A 12 17.15 4.66 0.29
N PRO A 13 17.20 3.98 -0.88
CA PRO A 13 17.51 4.62 -2.15
C PRO A 13 16.56 5.77 -2.45
N LEU A 14 17.11 6.85 -3.03
CA LEU A 14 16.31 8.01 -3.43
C LEU A 14 15.08 7.62 -4.27
N SER A 15 15.24 6.72 -5.25
CA SER A 15 14.12 6.24 -6.08
C SER A 15 12.99 5.58 -5.28
N VAL A 16 13.31 4.76 -4.29
CA VAL A 16 12.33 4.08 -3.43
C VAL A 16 11.71 5.06 -2.44
N LYS A 17 12.49 6.04 -1.97
CA LYS A 17 12.01 7.11 -1.10
C LYS A 17 10.99 8.02 -1.78
N ILE A 18 11.26 8.42 -3.03
CA ILE A 18 10.32 9.20 -3.85
C ILE A 18 9.03 8.40 -4.08
N PHE A 19 9.16 7.13 -4.47
CA PHE A 19 8.00 6.24 -4.62
C PHE A 19 7.17 6.13 -3.33
N SER A 20 7.82 5.98 -2.18
CA SER A 20 7.14 5.91 -0.88
C SER A 20 6.38 7.19 -0.56
N TRP A 21 6.93 8.37 -0.91
CA TRP A 21 6.22 9.64 -0.77
C TRP A 21 5.01 9.74 -1.69
N ILE A 22 5.10 9.26 -2.92
CA ILE A 22 3.96 9.18 -3.84
C ILE A 22 2.86 8.30 -3.24
N LEU A 23 3.22 7.13 -2.69
CA LEU A 23 2.27 6.23 -2.02
C LEU A 23 1.62 6.86 -0.78
N ILE A 24 2.36 7.66 -0.01
CA ILE A 24 1.82 8.40 1.14
C ILE A 24 0.77 9.41 0.67
N VAL A 25 1.09 10.24 -0.33
CA VAL A 25 0.16 11.25 -0.85
C VAL A 25 -1.09 10.59 -1.45
N ALA A 26 -0.91 9.54 -2.25
CA ALA A 26 -2.01 8.77 -2.80
C ALA A 26 -2.86 8.13 -1.69
N GLY A 27 -2.22 7.57 -0.66
CA GLY A 27 -2.92 6.96 0.48
C GLY A 27 -3.74 7.98 1.28
N ILE A 28 -3.23 9.19 1.51
CA ILE A 28 -4.00 10.27 2.18
C ILE A 28 -5.22 10.64 1.33
N PHE A 29 -5.04 10.79 0.02
CA PHE A 29 -6.14 11.07 -0.90
C PHE A 29 -7.20 9.98 -0.86
N PHE A 30 -6.81 8.70 -1.00
CA PHE A 30 -7.77 7.60 -0.95
C PHE A 30 -8.43 7.46 0.42
N PHE A 31 -7.71 7.63 1.52
CA PHE A 31 -8.29 7.65 2.86
C PHE A 31 -9.42 8.68 2.96
N TYR A 32 -9.20 9.90 2.45
CA TYR A 32 -10.21 10.94 2.41
C TYR A 32 -11.43 10.52 1.58
N VAL A 33 -11.19 9.98 0.37
CA VAL A 33 -12.26 9.53 -0.52
C VAL A 33 -13.10 8.42 0.12
N PHE A 34 -12.48 7.36 0.64
CA PHE A 34 -13.19 6.25 1.27
C PHE A 34 -13.94 6.67 2.55
N THR A 35 -13.40 7.60 3.34
CA THR A 35 -13.99 7.99 4.62
C THR A 35 -15.09 9.04 4.49
N PHE A 36 -14.91 10.02 3.59
CA PHE A 36 -15.76 11.21 3.54
C PHE A 36 -16.56 11.34 2.23
N ASN A 37 -16.09 10.77 1.13
CA ASN A 37 -16.74 10.90 -0.18
C ASN A 37 -16.70 9.59 -1.01
N PRO A 38 -17.20 8.46 -0.48
CA PRO A 38 -17.10 7.16 -1.16
C PRO A 38 -17.81 7.14 -2.51
N GLY A 39 -18.81 8.01 -2.71
CA GLY A 39 -19.53 8.16 -3.98
C GLY A 39 -18.65 8.59 -5.17
N LEU A 40 -17.45 9.14 -4.94
CA LEU A 40 -16.48 9.44 -6.01
C LEU A 40 -15.83 8.18 -6.60
N CYS A 41 -15.69 7.11 -5.81
CA CYS A 41 -15.16 5.83 -6.25
C CYS A 41 -16.25 4.78 -6.53
N PHE A 42 -17.41 4.91 -5.90
CA PHE A 42 -18.53 3.98 -6.02
C PHE A 42 -19.82 4.74 -6.35
N PRO A 43 -20.07 5.02 -7.64
CA PRO A 43 -21.29 5.69 -8.07
C PRO A 43 -22.51 4.84 -7.70
N GLY A 44 -23.43 5.40 -6.90
CA GLY A 44 -24.65 4.71 -6.45
C GLY A 44 -24.53 3.96 -5.13
N ALA A 45 -23.35 3.90 -4.50
CA ALA A 45 -23.22 3.40 -3.13
C ALA A 45 -23.74 4.46 -2.15
N SER A 46 -24.86 4.18 -1.49
CA SER A 46 -25.42 5.07 -0.47
C SER A 46 -24.70 4.86 0.86
N ILE A 47 -24.30 5.97 1.50
CA ILE A 47 -23.76 5.98 2.88
C ILE A 47 -24.80 5.47 3.90
N THR A 48 -26.07 5.31 3.48
CA THR A 48 -27.16 4.80 4.30
C THR A 48 -27.14 3.28 4.50
N ASP A 49 -26.44 2.53 3.65
CA ASP A 49 -26.32 1.07 3.80
C ASP A 49 -25.18 0.73 4.78
N TYR A 50 -25.55 0.22 5.95
CA TYR A 50 -24.62 -0.06 7.06
C TYR A 50 -23.43 -0.94 6.64
N SER A 51 -23.65 -1.94 5.80
CA SER A 51 -22.59 -2.83 5.28
C SER A 51 -21.59 -2.09 4.38
N SER A 52 -22.06 -1.18 3.55
CA SER A 52 -21.23 -0.37 2.66
C SER A 52 -20.41 0.64 3.47
N GLN A 53 -21.03 1.26 4.47
CA GLN A 53 -20.36 2.20 5.37
C GLN A 53 -19.23 1.53 6.19
N LEU A 54 -19.48 0.33 6.73
CA LEU A 54 -18.46 -0.46 7.41
C LEU A 54 -17.32 -0.87 6.46
N GLY A 55 -17.64 -1.28 5.22
CA GLY A 55 -16.64 -1.64 4.22
C GLY A 55 -15.73 -0.47 3.85
N PHE A 56 -16.29 0.72 3.62
CA PHE A 56 -15.52 1.92 3.31
C PHE A 56 -14.70 2.42 4.50
N SER A 57 -15.26 2.41 5.71
CA SER A 57 -14.54 2.80 6.93
C SER A 57 -13.37 1.85 7.23
N SER A 58 -13.58 0.53 7.12
CA SER A 58 -12.52 -0.47 7.28
C SER A 58 -11.40 -0.28 6.25
N THR A 59 -11.76 -0.03 5.00
CA THR A 59 -10.80 0.27 3.92
C THR A 59 -10.03 1.56 4.21
N GLY A 60 -10.71 2.60 4.70
CA GLY A 60 -10.09 3.85 5.13
C GLY A 60 -9.06 3.63 6.26
N VAL A 61 -9.43 2.95 7.33
CA VAL A 61 -8.52 2.65 8.46
C VAL A 61 -7.29 1.87 7.99
N ARG A 62 -7.48 0.89 7.09
CA ARG A 62 -6.40 0.11 6.49
C ARG A 62 -5.43 1.00 5.70
N ILE A 63 -5.95 1.89 4.85
CA ILE A 63 -5.13 2.84 4.09
C ILE A 63 -4.38 3.77 5.03
N LEU A 64 -5.03 4.28 6.08
CA LEU A 64 -4.40 5.14 7.07
C LEU A 64 -3.26 4.43 7.80
N GLY A 65 -3.47 3.18 8.24
CA GLY A 65 -2.43 2.37 8.86
C GLY A 65 -1.23 2.16 7.93
N SER A 66 -1.48 1.92 6.64
CA SER A 66 -0.45 1.80 5.61
C SER A 66 0.33 3.11 5.40
N VAL A 67 -0.35 4.26 5.36
CA VAL A 67 0.27 5.59 5.27
C VAL A 67 1.17 5.87 6.46
N VAL A 68 0.70 5.57 7.68
CA VAL A 68 1.48 5.76 8.92
C VAL A 68 2.73 4.88 8.92
N ALA A 69 2.60 3.61 8.52
CA ALA A 69 3.74 2.69 8.42
C ALA A 69 4.80 3.16 7.41
N LEU A 70 4.37 3.68 6.26
CA LEU A 70 5.27 4.29 5.27
C LEU A 70 5.94 5.55 5.81
N LEU A 71 5.19 6.45 6.45
CA LEU A 71 5.72 7.69 7.02
C LEU A 71 6.81 7.41 8.06
N ILE A 72 6.55 6.50 9.01
CA ILE A 72 7.53 6.10 10.03
C ILE A 72 8.77 5.51 9.34
N SER A 73 8.59 4.61 8.38
CA SER A 73 9.70 3.98 7.66
C SER A 73 10.58 4.99 6.90
N VAL A 74 9.97 6.01 6.28
CA VAL A 74 10.65 7.05 5.50
C VAL A 74 11.33 8.10 6.39
N ILE A 75 10.68 8.52 7.49
CA ILE A 75 11.21 9.53 8.43
C ILE A 75 12.45 8.98 9.15
N PHE A 76 12.37 7.75 9.66
CA PHE A 76 13.50 7.09 10.33
C PHE A 76 14.55 6.54 9.37
N ASN A 77 14.30 6.63 8.05
CA ASN A 77 15.19 6.16 6.99
C ASN A 77 15.65 4.70 7.17
N LYS A 78 14.79 3.85 7.74
CA LYS A 78 15.07 2.44 8.01
C LYS A 78 14.53 1.57 6.87
N SER A 79 15.44 1.12 6.02
CA SER A 79 15.13 0.26 4.86
C SER A 79 14.40 -1.04 5.22
N GLN A 80 14.69 -1.61 6.39
CA GLN A 80 14.03 -2.82 6.91
C GLN A 80 12.54 -2.60 7.20
N TRP A 81 12.19 -1.48 7.81
CA TRP A 81 10.79 -1.16 8.14
C TRP A 81 9.99 -0.88 6.87
N LEU A 82 10.62 -0.19 5.90
CA LEU A 82 10.00 0.05 4.61
C LEU A 82 9.78 -1.27 3.85
N PHE A 83 10.74 -2.19 3.90
CA PHE A 83 10.63 -3.50 3.27
C PHE A 83 9.45 -4.30 3.84
N ILE A 84 9.34 -4.42 5.17
CA ILE A 84 8.23 -5.12 5.83
C ILE A 84 6.89 -4.47 5.48
N THR A 85 6.83 -3.13 5.49
CA THR A 85 5.63 -2.37 5.14
C THR A 85 5.19 -2.66 3.71
N LEU A 86 6.10 -2.62 2.74
CA LEU A 86 5.80 -2.88 1.34
C LEU A 86 5.38 -4.35 1.11
N VAL A 87 6.01 -5.32 1.76
CA VAL A 87 5.61 -6.74 1.64
C VAL A 87 4.20 -6.95 2.21
N SER A 88 3.88 -6.31 3.34
CA SER A 88 2.52 -6.35 3.91
C SER A 88 1.50 -5.74 2.95
N ARG A 89 1.80 -4.56 2.39
CA ARG A 89 0.94 -3.88 1.41
C ARG A 89 0.70 -4.73 0.16
N LEU A 90 1.76 -5.31 -0.42
CA LEU A 90 1.66 -6.21 -1.56
C LEU A 90 0.72 -7.39 -1.28
N THR A 91 0.80 -7.97 -0.09
CA THR A 91 -0.08 -9.10 0.30
C THR A 91 -1.54 -8.67 0.40
N ILE A 92 -1.79 -7.47 0.95
CA ILE A 92 -3.13 -6.88 1.03
C ILE A 92 -3.68 -6.58 -0.36
N GLU A 93 -2.88 -5.98 -1.25
CA GLU A 93 -3.29 -5.64 -2.62
C GLU A 93 -3.62 -6.89 -3.45
N ILE A 94 -2.86 -7.99 -3.29
CA ILE A 94 -3.19 -9.28 -3.91
C ILE A 94 -4.53 -9.81 -3.37
N GLY A 95 -4.76 -9.70 -2.05
CA GLY A 95 -6.05 -10.05 -1.45
C GLY A 95 -7.21 -9.25 -2.04
N ASP A 96 -7.03 -7.93 -2.21
CA ASP A 96 -8.02 -7.06 -2.84
C ASP A 96 -8.30 -7.44 -4.29
N ILE A 97 -7.27 -7.82 -5.07
CA ILE A 97 -7.45 -8.33 -6.44
C ILE A 97 -8.31 -9.59 -6.44
N ILE A 98 -8.04 -10.55 -5.55
CA ILE A 98 -8.80 -11.81 -5.46
C ILE A 98 -10.27 -11.53 -5.13
N VAL A 99 -10.52 -10.69 -4.12
CA VAL A 99 -11.88 -10.32 -3.71
C VAL A 99 -12.60 -9.56 -4.81
N ASN A 100 -11.91 -8.65 -5.50
CA ASN A 100 -12.51 -7.87 -6.58
C ASN A 100 -12.90 -8.75 -7.78
N VAL A 101 -12.07 -9.73 -8.12
CA VAL A 101 -12.37 -10.72 -9.17
C VAL A 101 -13.52 -11.64 -8.75
N SER A 102 -13.55 -12.11 -7.49
CA SER A 102 -14.63 -13.01 -7.02
C SER A 102 -15.99 -12.31 -6.89
N SER A 103 -15.98 -11.01 -6.60
CA SER A 103 -17.19 -10.22 -6.34
C SER A 103 -17.75 -9.54 -7.59
N GLY A 104 -17.17 -9.80 -8.77
CA GLY A 104 -17.61 -9.19 -10.03
C GLY A 104 -17.34 -7.69 -10.11
N GLY A 105 -16.34 -7.19 -9.40
CA GLY A 105 -16.02 -5.76 -9.40
C GLY A 105 -15.36 -5.29 -10.69
N THR A 106 -15.19 -3.98 -10.82
CA THR A 106 -14.80 -3.36 -12.09
C THR A 106 -13.39 -3.78 -12.52
N MET A 107 -13.25 -4.18 -13.78
CA MET A 107 -11.97 -4.58 -14.40
C MET A 107 -10.91 -3.48 -14.24
N LEU A 108 -11.33 -2.22 -14.30
CA LEU A 108 -10.47 -1.04 -14.18
C LEU A 108 -9.83 -0.92 -12.78
N ASN A 109 -10.59 -1.20 -11.71
CA ASN A 109 -10.07 -1.21 -10.35
C ASN A 109 -9.02 -2.32 -10.16
N THR A 110 -9.27 -3.51 -10.73
CA THR A 110 -8.32 -4.63 -10.69
C THR A 110 -7.01 -4.30 -11.40
N ILE A 111 -7.08 -3.63 -12.56
CA ILE A 111 -5.89 -3.19 -13.32
C ILE A 111 -5.09 -2.13 -12.54
N MET A 112 -5.77 -1.17 -11.91
CA MET A 112 -5.11 -0.15 -11.09
C MET A 112 -4.39 -0.77 -9.89
N ILE A 113 -5.05 -1.63 -9.13
CA ILE A 113 -4.45 -2.32 -7.97
C ILE A 113 -3.28 -3.20 -8.44
N GLY A 114 -3.44 -3.93 -9.55
CA GLY A 114 -2.35 -4.74 -10.12
C GLY A 114 -1.13 -3.91 -10.55
N THR A 115 -1.35 -2.71 -11.08
CA THR A 115 -0.25 -1.80 -11.46
C THR A 115 0.53 -1.34 -10.23
N ILE A 116 -0.16 -0.99 -9.14
CA ILE A 116 0.47 -0.60 -7.88
C ILE A 116 1.26 -1.78 -7.31
N ALA A 117 0.69 -2.99 -7.30
CA ALA A 117 1.34 -4.20 -6.80
C ALA A 117 2.66 -4.49 -7.54
N ILE A 118 2.71 -4.29 -8.86
CA ILE A 118 3.95 -4.45 -9.65
C ILE A 118 5.00 -3.40 -9.24
N LEU A 119 4.61 -2.14 -9.03
CA LEU A 119 5.51 -1.08 -8.60
C LEU A 119 6.03 -1.31 -7.18
N GLU A 120 5.17 -1.77 -6.27
CA GLU A 120 5.55 -2.18 -4.93
C GLU A 120 6.52 -3.35 -4.95
N PHE A 121 6.26 -4.38 -5.78
CA PHE A 121 7.17 -5.50 -5.97
C PHE A 121 8.55 -5.05 -6.48
N TRP A 122 8.60 -4.12 -7.42
CA TRP A 122 9.86 -3.52 -7.88
C TRP A 122 10.61 -2.81 -6.75
N ALA A 123 9.91 -2.06 -5.90
CA ALA A 123 10.49 -1.37 -4.76
C ALA A 123 11.04 -2.37 -3.70
N ILE A 124 10.31 -3.46 -3.46
CA ILE A 124 10.71 -4.58 -2.59
C ILE A 124 11.99 -5.23 -3.11
N VAL A 125 12.06 -5.54 -4.41
CA VAL A 125 13.26 -6.15 -5.02
C VAL A 125 14.47 -5.23 -4.91
N LYS A 126 14.30 -3.91 -5.11
CA LYS A 126 15.38 -2.94 -4.90
C LYS A 126 15.85 -2.90 -3.45
N LEU A 127 14.93 -2.86 -2.49
CA LEU A 127 15.28 -2.88 -1.06
C LEU A 127 15.95 -4.18 -0.65
N TYR A 128 15.47 -5.32 -1.15
CA TYR A 128 16.05 -6.63 -0.87
C TYR A 128 17.50 -6.74 -1.34
N ARG A 129 17.80 -6.23 -2.55
CA ARG A 129 19.17 -6.20 -3.07
C ARG A 129 20.12 -5.41 -2.18
N ILE A 130 19.62 -4.33 -1.57
CA ILE A 130 20.42 -3.48 -0.70
C ILE A 130 20.62 -4.17 0.64
N ILE A 131 19.54 -4.60 1.30
CA ILE A 131 19.60 -5.26 2.62
C ILE A 131 20.51 -6.50 2.63
N LYS A 132 20.60 -7.22 1.50
CA LYS A 132 21.47 -8.39 1.33
C LYS A 132 22.93 -8.02 1.00
N SER A 133 23.19 -6.82 0.49
CA SER A 133 24.52 -6.35 0.04
C SER A 133 25.30 -5.66 1.14
#